data_AF-A0A2D6F2Y2-F1
#
_entry.id   AF-A0A2D6F2Y2-F1
#
_cell.length_a   1.000
_cell.length_b   1.000
_cell.length_c   1.000
_cell.angle_alpha   90.00
_cell.angle_beta   90.00
_cell.angle_gamma   90.00
#
_symmetry.space_group_name_H-M   'P 1'
#
loop_
_entity.id
_entity.type
_entity.pdbx_description
1 polymer ?
#
loop_
_entity_poly.entity_id
_entity_poly.type
_entity_poly.pdbx_seq_one_letter_code
_entity_poly.pdbx_strand_id
1 'polypeptide(L)' 'MAKDEKGKKELKNHVPSKLWEKYSVSDGKLDRKPTCPRCGPGYFLAQHKDRTYCGKCHYVEMKSSESNKEASKENK' A
#
# COMPACT_ATOMS: atom_id res chain seq x y z
N MET A 1 27.52 30.64 -26.15
CA MET A 1 27.85 30.26 -24.76
C MET A 1 26.75 30.79 -23.84
N ALA A 2 25.67 30.05 -23.63
CA ALA A 2 24.71 30.34 -22.58
C ALA A 2 24.20 29.00 -22.08
N LYS A 3 24.60 28.62 -20.86
CA LYS A 3 24.04 27.45 -20.17
C LYS A 3 22.80 27.98 -19.47
N ASP A 4 21.62 27.66 -19.99
CA ASP A 4 20.36 27.98 -19.33
C ASP A 4 20.37 27.40 -17.90
N GLU A 5 20.37 28.30 -16.92
CA GLU A 5 20.22 27.97 -15.51
C GLU A 5 18.80 27.45 -15.26
N LYS A 6 18.59 26.17 -15.54
CA LYS A 6 17.36 25.47 -15.15
C LYS A 6 17.29 25.46 -13.63
N GLY A 7 16.42 26.29 -13.08
CA GLY A 7 16.17 26.40 -11.64
C GLY A 7 16.01 25.03 -10.98
N LYS A 8 16.63 24.87 -9.80
CA LYS A 8 16.60 23.63 -9.02
C LYS A 8 15.14 23.32 -8.67
N LYS A 9 14.62 22.19 -9.17
CA LYS A 9 13.28 21.72 -8.80
C LYS A 9 13.25 21.51 -7.29
N GLU A 10 12.24 22.07 -6.63
CA GLU A 10 12.05 21.88 -5.19
C GLU A 10 11.96 20.38 -4.87
N LEU A 11 12.81 19.91 -3.94
CA LEU A 11 12.76 18.54 -3.49
C LEU A 11 11.56 18.36 -2.56
N LYS A 12 10.62 17.51 -2.95
CA LYS A 12 9.53 17.07 -2.07
C LYS A 12 10.01 15.88 -1.25
N ASN A 13 10.11 16.04 0.07
CA ASN A 13 10.45 14.94 0.97
C ASN A 13 9.35 13.87 0.95
N HIS A 14 9.77 12.61 0.91
CA HIS A 14 8.85 11.48 1.02
C HIS A 14 8.32 11.38 2.46
N VAL A 15 7.00 11.29 2.62
CA VAL A 15 6.36 11.12 3.93
C VAL A 15 6.69 9.72 4.46
N PRO A 16 7.18 9.58 5.72
CA PRO A 16 7.51 8.27 6.26
C PRO A 16 6.27 7.35 6.33
N SER A 17 6.47 6.07 6.04
CA SER A 17 5.40 5.09 6.03
C SER A 17 4.95 4.74 7.46
N LYS A 18 3.64 4.86 7.73
CA LYS A 18 3.03 4.45 9.00
C LYS A 18 2.73 2.94 9.02
N LEU A 19 3.76 2.14 9.26
CA LEU A 19 3.65 0.68 9.21
C LEU A 19 2.76 0.10 10.34
N TRP A 20 2.74 0.76 11.50
CA TRP A 20 1.97 0.34 12.67
C TRP A 20 0.46 0.28 12.40
N GLU A 21 -0.08 1.14 11.52
CA GLU A 21 -1.51 1.14 11.13
C GLU A 21 -1.94 -0.10 10.32
N LYS A 22 -1.00 -1.00 10.00
CA LYS A 22 -1.28 -2.25 9.29
C LYS A 22 -1.52 -3.44 10.23
N TYR A 23 -1.31 -3.25 11.52
CA TYR A 23 -1.58 -4.24 12.57
C TYR A 23 -2.75 -3.74 13.42
N SER A 24 -3.79 -4.58 13.56
CA SER A 24 -4.89 -4.35 14.49
C SER A 24 -4.91 -5.44 15.56
N VAL A 25 -5.33 -5.08 16.77
CA VAL A 25 -5.51 -6.03 17.86
C VAL A 25 -6.99 -6.05 18.20
N SER A 26 -7.63 -7.20 18.01
CA SER A 26 -9.02 -7.43 18.36
C SER A 26 -9.08 -8.56 19.38
N ASP A 27 -9.53 -8.24 20.60
CA ASP A 27 -9.79 -9.21 21.68
C ASP A 27 -8.63 -10.21 21.95
N GLY A 28 -7.40 -9.70 21.97
CA GLY A 28 -6.20 -10.49 22.25
C GLY A 28 -5.64 -11.27 21.05
N LYS A 29 -6.28 -11.18 19.87
CA LYS A 29 -5.78 -11.72 18.61
C LYS A 29 -5.18 -10.61 17.75
N LEU A 30 -4.05 -10.91 17.10
CA LEU A 30 -3.33 -9.98 16.26
C LEU A 30 -3.75 -10.17 14.79
N ASP A 31 -4.60 -9.26 14.31
CA ASP A 31 -5.09 -9.25 12.94
C ASP A 31 -4.08 -8.55 12.02
N ARG A 32 -3.57 -9.30 11.04
CA ARG A 32 -2.57 -8.84 10.07
C ARG A 32 -3.23 -8.64 8.70
N LYS A 33 -2.92 -7.51 8.05
CA LYS A 33 -3.27 -7.28 6.64
C LYS A 33 -2.62 -8.32 5.71
N PRO A 34 -3.19 -8.55 4.50
CA PRO A 34 -2.70 -9.56 3.57
C PRO A 34 -1.22 -9.34 3.24
N THR A 35 -0.45 -10.43 3.35
CA THR A 35 0.99 -10.48 3.11
C THR A 35 1.30 -11.16 1.79
N CYS A 36 2.44 -10.84 1.18
CA CYS A 36 2.83 -11.43 -0.08
C CYS A 36 3.26 -12.89 0.09
N PRO A 37 2.69 -13.85 -0.68
CA PRO A 37 3.04 -15.27 -0.57
C PRO A 37 4.48 -15.58 -0.99
N ARG A 38 5.09 -14.71 -1.82
CA ARG A 38 6.48 -14.88 -2.29
C ARG A 38 7.52 -14.24 -1.37
N CYS A 39 7.19 -13.12 -0.73
CA CYS A 39 8.14 -12.37 0.11
C CYS A 39 8.06 -12.76 1.59
N GLY A 40 6.99 -13.45 1.99
CA GLY A 40 6.82 -13.91 3.36
C GLY A 40 6.27 -12.83 4.31
N PRO A 41 6.24 -13.15 5.62
CA PRO A 41 5.64 -12.29 6.63
C PRO A 41 6.39 -10.96 6.75
N GLY A 42 5.64 -9.86 6.84
CA GLY A 42 6.18 -8.49 6.95
C GLY A 42 6.08 -7.67 5.66
N TYR A 43 5.86 -8.30 4.51
CA TYR A 43 5.63 -7.59 3.24
C TYR A 43 4.14 -7.49 2.94
N PHE A 44 3.56 -6.34 3.26
CA PHE A 44 2.15 -6.06 3.00
C PHE A 44 1.89 -5.79 1.52
N LEU A 45 0.74 -6.28 1.03
CA LEU A 45 0.25 -5.95 -0.30
C LEU A 45 -0.44 -4.58 -0.29
N ALA A 46 -0.07 -3.72 -1.22
CA ALA A 46 -0.74 -2.45 -1.46
C ALA A 46 -2.11 -2.73 -2.09
N GLN A 47 -3.18 -2.28 -1.43
CA GLN A 47 -4.53 -2.43 -1.94
C GLN A 47 -4.89 -1.21 -2.79
N HIS A 48 -4.94 -1.41 -4.11
CA HIS A 48 -5.53 -0.47 -5.04
C HIS A 48 -6.96 -0.93 -5.40
N LYS A 49 -7.67 -0.10 -6.17
CA LYS A 49 -9.07 -0.38 -6.56
C LYS A 49 -9.16 -1.60 -7.49
N ASP A 50 -8.23 -1.67 -8.42
CA ASP A 50 -8.14 -2.66 -9.51
C ASP A 50 -7.20 -3.83 -9.19
N ARG A 51 -6.24 -3.63 -8.29
CA ARG A 51 -5.15 -4.59 -8.05
C ARG A 51 -4.64 -4.62 -6.62
N THR A 52 -4.07 -5.75 -6.22
CA THR A 52 -3.14 -5.83 -5.09
C THR A 52 -1.71 -5.85 -5.65
N TYR A 53 -0.79 -5.14 -4.99
CA TYR A 53 0.58 -4.99 -5.47
C TYR A 53 1.62 -5.22 -4.38
N CYS A 54 2.63 -6.06 -4.65
CA CYS A 54 3.80 -6.19 -3.79
C CYS A 54 4.92 -5.26 -4.24
N GLY A 55 5.30 -4.30 -3.39
CA GLY A 55 6.41 -3.37 -3.69
C GLY A 55 7.80 -4.00 -3.72
N LYS A 56 7.98 -5.24 -3.23
CA LYS A 56 9.29 -5.91 -3.19
C LYS A 56 9.54 -6.85 -4.37
N CYS A 57 8.54 -7.66 -4.75
CA CYS A 57 8.66 -8.64 -5.84
C CYS A 57 7.78 -8.35 -7.06
N HIS A 58 7.12 -7.18 -7.08
CA HIS A 58 6.23 -6.73 -8.16
C HIS A 58 5.10 -7.73 -8.48
N TYR A 59 4.71 -8.57 -7.51
CA TYR A 59 3.56 -9.43 -7.63
C TYR A 59 2.28 -8.59 -7.73
N VAL A 60 1.41 -8.96 -8.66
CA VAL A 60 0.14 -8.27 -8.91
C VAL A 60 -0.97 -9.30 -8.96
N GLU A 61 -2.03 -9.08 -8.18
CA GLU A 61 -3.30 -9.79 -8.40
C GLU A 61 -4.34 -8.77 -8.82
N MET A 62 -5.02 -9.04 -9.92
CA MET A 62 -6.16 -8.25 -10.35
C MET A 62 -7.38 -8.69 -9.55
N LYS A 63 -8.08 -7.73 -8.95
CA LYS A 63 -9.35 -8.01 -8.30
C LYS A 63 -10.41 -8.11 -9.40
N SER A 64 -10.84 -9.33 -9.73
CA SER A 64 -12.05 -9.52 -10.54
C SER A 64 -13.25 -8.98 -9.74
N SER A 65 -14.24 -8.46 -10.46
CA SER A 65 -15.28 -7.51 -10.04
C SER A 65 -16.31 -8.00 -9.01
N GLU A 66 -15.99 -8.95 -8.14
CA GLU A 66 -16.97 -9.58 -7.23
C GLU A 66 -16.72 -9.35 -5.73
N SER A 67 -15.57 -8.84 -5.30
CA SER A 67 -15.26 -8.69 -3.86
C SER A 67 -15.24 -7.25 -3.32
N ASN A 68 -15.78 -6.28 -4.07
CA ASN A 68 -15.75 -4.85 -3.70
C ASN A 68 -17.13 -4.30 -3.30
N LYS A 69 -17.83 -4.97 -2.37
CA LYS A 69 -19.07 -4.45 -1.77
C LYS A 69 -19.09 -4.33 -0.23
N GLU A 70 -18.12 -4.86 0.51
CA GLU A 70 -18.27 -4.98 1.97
C GLU A 70 -17.47 -3.99 2.83
N ALA A 71 -16.58 -3.16 2.30
CA ALA A 71 -15.73 -2.27 3.14
C ALA A 71 -16.21 -0.80 3.26
N SER A 72 -17.32 -0.40 2.64
CA SER A 72 -17.77 1.00 2.63
C SER A 72 -19.21 1.23 3.13
N LYS A 73 -19.82 0.27 3.83
CA LYS A 73 -21.12 0.43 4.49
C LYS A 73 -21.06 0.11 5.99
N GLU A 74 -20.17 0.76 6.74
CA GLU A 74 -20.39 0.90 8.19
C GLU A 74 -19.68 2.15 8.71
N ASN A 75 -20.32 3.29 8.51
CA ASN A 75 -20.31 4.49 9.35
C ASN A 75 -21.10 5.56 8.59
N LYS A 76 -22.43 5.40 8.62
CA LYS A 76 -23.34 6.53 8.47
C LYS A 76 -24.10 6.65 9.77
#